data_AF-A0A0L7RJJ2-F1
#
_entry.id   AF-A0A0L7RJJ2-F1
#
_cell.length_a   1.000
_cell.length_b   1.000
_cell.length_c   1.000
_cell.angle_alpha   90.00
_cell.angle_beta   90.00
_cell.angle_gamma   90.00
#
_symmetry.space_group_name_H-M   'P 1'
#
loop_
_entity.id
_entity.type
_entity.pdbx_description
1 polymer ?
#
loop_
_entity_poly.entity_id
_entity_poly.type
_entity_poly.pdbx_seq_one_letter_code
_entity_poly.pdbx_strand_id
1 'polypeptide(L)' 'MALSLIRGKGLQYGNTQLRFLSSISTMKKGLVLGIYETDDESNISLTPTAAKYDELVKGKLQKNILLRD' A
#
# COMPACT_ATOMS: atom_id res chain seq x y z
N MET A 1 45.57 14.07 -29.14
CA MET A 1 44.33 14.86 -29.07
C MET A 1 43.18 13.98 -29.54
N ALA A 2 42.55 13.23 -28.64
CA ALA A 2 41.52 12.24 -28.98
C ALA A 2 40.40 12.26 -27.92
N LEU A 3 39.74 13.41 -27.78
CA LEU A 3 38.55 13.56 -26.95
C LEU A 3 37.55 14.48 -27.67
N SER A 4 36.97 14.00 -28.76
CA SER A 4 35.71 14.51 -29.25
C SER A 4 34.87 13.31 -29.68
N LEU A 5 33.57 13.33 -29.33
CA LEU A 5 32.54 12.34 -29.67
C LEU A 5 32.26 11.23 -28.64
N ILE A 6 31.89 11.63 -27.41
CA ILE A 6 30.82 10.89 -26.71
C ILE A 6 29.65 11.86 -26.54
N ARG A 7 28.85 11.90 -27.60
CA ARG A 7 27.66 12.73 -27.76
C ARG A 7 26.65 12.36 -26.66
N GLY A 8 26.39 13.30 -25.76
CA GLY A 8 25.48 13.15 -24.62
C GLY A 8 24.02 12.94 -25.02
N LYS A 9 23.65 11.69 -25.31
CA LYS A 9 22.24 11.26 -25.44
C LYS A 9 21.87 9.98 -24.68
N GLY A 10 22.80 9.38 -23.92
CA GLY A 10 22.55 8.16 -23.14
C GLY A 10 22.16 8.37 -21.66
N LEU A 11 22.36 9.57 -21.10
CA LEU A 11 22.36 9.74 -19.64
C LEU A 11 21.00 10.10 -19.02
N GLN A 12 19.96 10.39 -19.83
CA GLN A 12 18.62 10.70 -19.31
C GLN A 12 17.76 9.46 -19.08
N TYR A 13 18.07 8.31 -19.70
CA TYR A 13 17.22 7.12 -19.63
C TYR A 13 17.49 6.25 -18.39
N GLY A 14 18.66 6.38 -17.75
CA GLY A 14 19.01 5.61 -16.55
C GLY A 14 18.36 6.14 -15.27
N ASN A 15 18.22 7.46 -15.14
CA ASN A 15 17.69 8.08 -13.91
C ASN A 15 16.18 7.92 -13.73
N THR A 16 15.41 7.75 -14.80
CA THR A 16 13.96 7.56 -14.71
C THR A 16 13.60 6.17 -14.17
N GLN A 17 14.31 5.12 -14.60
CA GLN A 17 14.06 3.75 -14.14
C GLN A 17 14.39 3.54 -12.65
N LEU A 18 15.47 4.16 -12.16
CA LEU A 18 15.84 4.09 -10.74
C LEU A 18 14.80 4.78 -9.83
N ARG A 19 14.11 5.82 -10.33
CA ARG A 19 13.06 6.50 -9.59
C ARG A 19 11.80 5.64 -9.43
N PHE A 20 11.44 4.86 -10.44
CA PHE A 20 10.30 3.92 -10.36
C PHE A 20 10.54 2.77 -9.38
N LEU A 21 11.77 2.28 -9.25
CA LEU A 21 12.09 1.21 -8.29
C LEU A 21 12.09 1.71 -6.84
N SER A 22 12.41 2.99 -6.61
CA SER A 22 12.37 3.60 -5.27
C SER A 22 10.96 3.71 -4.68
N SER A 23 9.90 3.76 -5.51
CA SER A 23 8.51 3.80 -5.04
C SER A 23 7.96 2.41 -4.68
N ILE A 24 8.57 1.35 -5.19
CA ILE A 24 8.28 -0.04 -4.82
C ILE A 24 9.15 -0.38 -3.61
N SER A 25 8.80 0.22 -2.46
CA SER A 25 9.38 -0.22 -1.19
C SER A 25 9.00 -1.68 -0.96
N THR A 26 9.98 -2.57 -0.99
CA THR A 26 9.84 -4.00 -0.67
C THR A 26 9.57 -4.25 0.81
N MET A 27 9.54 -3.19 1.64
CA MET A 27 9.18 -3.29 3.05
C MET A 27 7.67 -3.47 3.20
N LYS A 28 7.29 -4.47 3.99
CA LYS A 28 5.91 -4.65 4.42
C LYS A 28 5.49 -3.41 5.21
N LYS A 29 4.46 -2.70 4.74
CA LYS A 29 3.84 -1.60 5.47
C LYS A 29 2.73 -2.17 6.34
N GLY A 30 2.75 -1.86 7.63
CA GLY A 30 1.65 -2.14 8.54
C GLY A 30 0.56 -1.08 8.42
N LEU A 31 -0.69 -1.48 8.60
CA LEU A 31 -1.85 -0.58 8.64
C LEU A 31 -2.61 -0.84 9.93
N VAL A 32 -2.96 0.23 10.64
CA VAL A 32 -3.78 0.18 11.86
C VAL A 32 -5.15 0.77 11.54
N LEU A 33 -6.21 0.03 11.87
CA LEU A 33 -7.60 0.41 11.65
C LEU A 33 -8.35 0.33 12.98
N GLY A 34 -9.09 1.38 13.31
CA GLY A 34 -9.93 1.42 14.51
C GLY A 34 -11.33 0.85 14.26
N ILE A 35 -11.88 0.23 15.28
CA ILE A 35 -13.28 -0.22 15.38
C ILE A 35 -13.92 0.39 16.62
N TYR A 36 -15.23 0.59 16.59
CA TYR A 36 -16.00 0.99 17.76
C TYR A 36 -16.55 -0.24 18.46
N GLU A 37 -16.68 -0.14 19.77
CA GLU A 37 -17.42 -1.10 20.60
C GLU A 37 -18.92 -0.95 20.35
N THR A 38 -19.64 -2.07 20.37
CA THR A 38 -21.09 -2.12 20.20
C THR A 38 -21.67 -3.09 21.22
N ASP A 39 -22.91 -2.84 21.64
CA ASP A 39 -23.58 -3.63 22.69
C ASP A 39 -23.81 -5.11 22.28
N ASP A 40 -23.88 -5.38 20.97
CA ASP A 40 -23.96 -6.74 20.42
C ASP A 40 -22.55 -7.24 20.05
N GLU A 41 -22.09 -8.32 20.66
CA GLU A 41 -20.80 -8.97 20.36
C GLU A 41 -20.69 -9.49 18.92
N SER A 42 -21.83 -9.68 18.24
CA SER A 42 -21.92 -10.18 16.87
C SER A 42 -21.88 -9.08 15.80
N ASN A 43 -22.04 -7.82 16.21
CA ASN A 43 -21.99 -6.67 15.32
C ASN A 43 -20.68 -5.91 15.55
N ILE A 44 -20.05 -5.42 14.49
CA ILE A 44 -18.85 -4.58 14.59
C ILE A 44 -19.13 -3.28 13.87
N SER A 45 -18.92 -2.16 14.55
CA SER A 45 -19.00 -0.83 13.92
C SER A 45 -17.61 -0.38 13.47
N LEU A 46 -17.37 -0.44 12.16
CA LEU A 46 -16.12 -0.01 11.55
C LEU A 46 -16.04 1.53 11.48
N THR A 47 -14.85 2.08 11.71
CA THR A 47 -14.58 3.48 11.35
C THR A 47 -14.74 3.68 9.83
N PRO A 48 -15.04 4.91 9.34
CA PRO A 48 -15.24 5.15 7.91
C PRO A 48 -14.06 4.68 7.03
N THR A 49 -12.84 4.78 7.55
CA THR A 49 -11.63 4.31 6.86
C THR A 49 -11.54 2.78 6.86
N ALA A 50 -11.89 2.13 7.96
CA ALA A 50 -11.91 0.67 8.05
C ALA A 50 -13.01 0.06 7.15
N ALA A 51 -14.17 0.71 7.05
CA ALA A 51 -15.25 0.31 6.13
C ALA A 51 -14.78 0.35 4.67
N LYS A 52 -14.15 1.46 4.25
CA LYS A 52 -13.55 1.56 2.90
C LYS A 52 -12.50 0.48 2.65
N TYR A 53 -11.68 0.18 3.65
CA TYR A 53 -10.68 -0.88 3.51
C TYR A 53 -11.34 -2.27 3.37
N ASP A 54 -12.38 -2.54 4.15
CA ASP A 54 -13.13 -3.80 4.06
C ASP A 54 -13.78 -3.98 2.67
N GLU A 55 -14.32 -2.91 2.09
CA GLU A 55 -14.82 -2.90 0.70
C GLU A 55 -13.71 -3.27 -0.30
N LEU A 56 -12.51 -2.68 -0.16
CA LEU A 56 -11.35 -3.00 -1.01
C LEU A 56 -10.94 -4.47 -0.92
N VAL A 57 -11.07 -5.08 0.25
CA VAL A 57 -10.75 -6.50 0.47
C VAL A 57 -11.97 -7.44 0.34
N LYS A 58 -13.12 -6.93 -0.14
CA LYS A 58 -14.36 -7.68 -0.39
C LYS A 58 -14.94 -8.35 0.87
N GLY A 59 -15.03 -7.62 1.97
CA GLY A 59 -15.63 -8.12 3.21
C GLY A 59 -14.76 -9.10 4.00
N LYS A 60 -13.48 -9.27 3.62
CA LYS A 60 -12.55 -10.17 4.32
C LYS A 60 -12.14 -9.64 5.68
N LEU A 61 -12.13 -8.31 5.89
CA LEU A 61 -11.73 -7.75 7.17
C LEU A 61 -12.77 -8.10 8.23
N GLN A 62 -14.06 -7.86 7.96
CA GLN A 62 -15.14 -8.20 8.89
C GLN A 62 -15.18 -9.69 9.23
N LYS A 63 -15.05 -10.57 8.23
CA LYS A 63 -15.01 -12.02 8.44
C LYS A 63 -13.89 -12.44 9.39
N ASN A 64 -12.68 -11.90 9.21
CA ASN A 64 -11.54 -12.26 10.04
C ASN A 64 -11.61 -11.70 11.47
N ILE A 65 -12.36 -10.62 11.71
CA ILE A 65 -12.55 -10.08 13.07
C ILE A 65 -13.63 -10.88 13.81
N LEU A 66 -14.72 -11.27 13.14
CA LEU A 66 -15.81 -12.07 13.71
C LEU A 66 -15.47 -13.56 13.86
N LEU A 67 -14.49 -14.07 13.10
CA LEU A 67 -13.93 -15.41 13.27
C LEU A 67 -13.00 -15.44 14.49
N ARG A 68 -13.60 -15.41 15.69
CA ARG A 68 -12.97 -15.90 16.92
C ARG A 68 -13.68 -17.20 17.31
N ASP A 69 -12.88 -18.25 17.49
CA ASP A 69 -13.28 -19.54 18.08
C ASP A 69 -13.77 -19.37 19.53
#